data_AF-A0A257MIX9-F1
#
_entry.id   AF-A0A257MIX9-F1
#
_cell.length_a   1.000
_cell.length_b   1.000
_cell.length_c   1.000
_cell.angle_alpha   90.00
_cell.angle_beta   90.00
_cell.angle_gamma   90.00
#
_symmetry.space_group_name_H-M   'P 1'
#
loop_
_entity.id
_entity.type
_entity.pdbx_description
1 polymer ?
#
loop_
_entity_poly.entity_id
_entity_poly.type
_entity_poly.pdbx_seq_one_letter_code
_entity_poly.pdbx_strand_id
1 'polypeptide(L)'
;MQNSFKVKRFYVWQTYQTNSETIKSEQAIIIISRIPIHSKATYIAKVFNGEPTRLTPLLRPVELAFYRMAGVDETREMSWKGYASALLIFNALGFMAVFMLQELQGFLPLNPQGIGPVRWDTALNTAVSFTTNTNWQSYSGEQTMSYLTSMLGLTVQNFLSAAVGLASAMAVMRGFMRKNSAGIGNFWVDLTRSLLYLLLPLAIIWALLLASQGVVQTLAPYSLAHTLEGSEQTIALGPTASQAAIKFLGTNGGGFFNANSAHPFENPTLLTDFLQILAMLLISAALPFAFGHMIKNKPQGKAIFASMLVLYLMGLAFVLWAETQGNPLLENLGVAGGENLEGKEVRFGIVPSVLFAEATTVTSCGGVDSMHDSLMPLTGLVLLFNMAIGEVIFGGLGVGLIGMLFYAIMTMFLAGLMIGRTPELFGKKLEPFEMIMAVVHFQGLFPASTMPGPMACLSCSMLLPQPAAITAQLLPV
;
A
#
# COMPACT_ATOMS: atom_id res chain seq x y z
N MET A 1 3.07 -54.10 8.41
CA MET A 1 3.68 -53.52 7.19
C MET A 1 2.74 -52.62 6.36
N GLN A 2 1.41 -52.62 6.54
CA GLN A 2 0.50 -51.76 5.75
C GLN A 2 0.39 -50.29 6.21
N ASN A 3 0.75 -49.94 7.46
CA ASN A 3 0.72 -48.54 7.92
C ASN A 3 1.92 -47.69 7.45
N SER A 4 3.06 -48.31 7.11
CA SER A 4 4.24 -47.60 6.59
C SER A 4 4.02 -47.05 5.17
N PHE A 5 3.17 -47.70 4.37
CA PHE A 5 2.88 -47.29 3.00
C PHE A 5 1.94 -46.09 2.90
N LYS A 6 1.00 -45.90 3.84
CA LYS A 6 0.11 -44.72 3.86
C LYS A 6 0.85 -43.46 4.30
N VAL A 7 1.75 -43.57 5.28
CA VAL A 7 2.59 -42.43 5.73
C VAL A 7 3.56 -42.01 4.64
N LYS A 8 4.24 -42.96 3.96
CA LYS A 8 5.10 -42.62 2.80
C LYS A 8 4.33 -41.97 1.65
N ARG A 9 3.08 -42.35 1.39
CA ARG A 9 2.26 -41.73 0.34
C ARG A 9 1.82 -40.30 0.70
N PHE A 10 1.56 -40.03 1.98
CA PHE A 10 1.23 -38.70 2.46
C PHE A 10 2.43 -37.75 2.37
N TYR A 11 3.61 -38.20 2.82
CA TYR A 11 4.86 -37.45 2.65
C TYR A 11 5.18 -37.21 1.17
N VAL A 12 5.12 -38.23 0.31
CA VAL A 12 5.39 -38.05 -1.14
C VAL A 12 4.38 -37.11 -1.80
N TRP A 13 3.12 -37.09 -1.36
CA TRP A 13 2.11 -36.14 -1.87
C TRP A 13 2.33 -34.71 -1.37
N GLN A 14 2.73 -34.54 -0.11
CA GLN A 14 3.08 -33.25 0.49
C GLN A 14 4.38 -32.67 -0.11
N THR A 15 5.38 -33.52 -0.40
CA THR A 15 6.60 -33.15 -1.13
C THR A 15 6.31 -32.84 -2.61
N TYR A 16 5.31 -33.49 -3.22
CA TYR A 16 4.86 -33.17 -4.58
C TYR A 16 4.09 -31.84 -4.62
N GLN A 17 3.26 -31.54 -3.62
CA GLN A 17 2.60 -30.24 -3.49
C GLN A 17 3.63 -29.13 -3.32
N THR A 18 4.53 -29.24 -2.34
CA THR A 18 5.60 -28.25 -2.08
C THR A 18 6.53 -28.04 -3.28
N ASN A 19 6.93 -29.09 -4.02
CA ASN A 19 7.72 -28.93 -5.25
C ASN A 19 6.90 -28.37 -6.42
N SER A 20 5.60 -28.69 -6.53
CA SER A 20 4.72 -28.08 -7.54
C SER A 20 4.36 -26.63 -7.22
N GLU A 21 4.42 -26.25 -5.94
CA GLU A 21 4.09 -24.92 -5.41
C GLU A 21 5.30 -23.98 -5.49
N THR A 22 6.53 -24.46 -5.26
CA THR A 22 7.76 -23.70 -5.56
C THR A 22 7.90 -23.41 -7.06
N ILE A 23 7.57 -24.38 -7.91
CA ILE A 23 7.53 -24.19 -9.38
C ILE A 23 6.44 -23.17 -9.79
N LYS A 24 5.33 -23.06 -9.04
CA LYS A 24 4.29 -22.04 -9.27
C LYS A 24 4.67 -20.65 -8.72
N SER A 25 5.42 -20.55 -7.63
CA SER A 25 5.91 -19.28 -7.08
C SER A 25 7.04 -18.68 -7.93
N GLU A 26 7.91 -19.51 -8.52
CA GLU A 26 8.88 -19.03 -9.53
C GLU A 26 8.16 -18.49 -10.78
N GLN A 27 7.07 -19.16 -11.20
CA GLN A 27 6.21 -18.67 -12.28
C GLN A 27 5.52 -17.34 -11.92
N ALA A 28 5.13 -17.12 -10.67
CA ALA A 28 4.54 -15.86 -10.20
C ALA A 28 5.50 -14.67 -10.38
N ILE A 29 6.78 -14.81 -10.05
CA ILE A 29 7.82 -13.78 -10.27
C ILE A 29 8.03 -13.52 -11.77
N ILE A 30 8.06 -14.59 -12.57
CA ILE A 30 8.18 -14.50 -14.04
C ILE A 30 6.93 -13.87 -14.67
N ILE A 31 5.74 -14.08 -14.11
CA ILE A 31 4.49 -13.48 -14.57
C ILE A 31 4.46 -12.00 -14.22
N ILE A 32 4.79 -11.61 -12.98
CA ILE A 32 4.87 -10.20 -12.55
C ILE A 32 5.84 -9.41 -13.44
N SER A 33 6.99 -9.99 -13.78
CA SER A 33 7.98 -9.35 -14.69
C SER A 33 7.51 -9.28 -16.16
N ARG A 34 6.52 -10.08 -16.57
CA ARG A 34 5.92 -10.06 -17.91
C ARG A 34 4.65 -9.21 -18.02
N ILE A 35 4.15 -8.67 -16.91
CA ILE A 35 3.01 -7.75 -16.96
C ILE A 35 3.44 -6.51 -17.75
N PRO A 36 2.64 -6.03 -18.71
CA PRO A 36 2.98 -4.86 -19.50
C PRO A 36 2.83 -3.59 -18.67
N ILE A 37 3.67 -3.41 -17.65
CA ILE A 37 3.70 -2.25 -16.76
C ILE A 37 3.87 -0.97 -17.59
N HIS A 38 4.61 -1.03 -18.70
CA HIS A 38 4.74 0.07 -19.66
C HIS A 38 3.41 0.51 -20.30
N SER A 39 2.51 -0.42 -20.65
CA SER A 39 1.21 -0.04 -21.25
C SER A 39 0.30 0.60 -20.19
N LYS A 40 0.33 0.09 -18.96
CA LYS A 40 -0.38 0.66 -17.80
C LYS A 40 0.14 2.07 -17.47
N ALA A 41 1.46 2.26 -17.46
CA ALA A 41 2.09 3.55 -17.24
C ALA A 41 1.70 4.60 -18.31
N THR A 42 1.63 4.17 -19.58
CA THR A 42 1.17 5.04 -20.67
C THR A 42 -0.29 5.42 -20.50
N TYR A 43 -1.15 4.47 -20.10
CA TYR A 43 -2.55 4.74 -19.79
C TYR A 43 -2.71 5.75 -18.66
N ILE A 44 -1.99 5.57 -17.54
CA ILE A 44 -1.98 6.50 -16.41
C ILE A 44 -1.58 7.91 -16.87
N ALA A 45 -0.47 8.05 -17.60
CA ALA A 45 -0.02 9.34 -18.11
C ALA A 45 -1.09 10.01 -19.01
N LYS A 46 -1.78 9.26 -19.87
CA LYS A 46 -2.85 9.77 -20.72
C LYS A 46 -4.03 10.31 -19.92
N VAL A 47 -4.51 9.54 -18.94
CA VAL A 47 -5.62 9.94 -18.06
C VAL A 47 -5.32 11.28 -17.37
N PHE A 48 -4.15 11.41 -16.75
CA PHE A 48 -3.80 12.62 -15.99
C PHE A 48 -3.37 13.81 -16.86
N ASN A 49 -3.03 13.59 -18.14
CA ASN A 49 -2.86 14.66 -19.12
C ASN A 49 -4.18 15.08 -19.80
N GLY A 50 -5.30 14.39 -19.54
CA GLY A 50 -6.57 14.66 -20.22
C GLY A 50 -6.61 14.17 -21.67
N GLU A 51 -5.72 13.24 -22.04
CA GLU A 51 -5.72 12.63 -23.36
C GLU A 51 -6.84 11.57 -23.46
N PRO A 52 -7.46 11.39 -24.64
CA PRO A 52 -8.51 10.39 -24.82
C PRO A 52 -7.97 8.98 -24.62
N THR A 53 -8.72 8.19 -23.86
CA THR A 53 -8.46 6.76 -23.59
C THR A 53 -9.62 5.91 -24.10
N ARG A 54 -9.47 4.58 -24.03
CA ARG A 54 -10.56 3.64 -24.40
C ARG A 54 -11.80 3.79 -23.51
N LEU A 55 -11.65 4.25 -22.26
CA LEU A 55 -12.77 4.45 -21.35
C LEU A 55 -13.40 5.85 -21.46
N THR A 56 -12.74 6.79 -22.12
CA THR A 56 -13.21 8.19 -22.24
C THR A 56 -14.62 8.31 -22.83
N PRO A 57 -15.03 7.57 -23.89
CA PRO A 57 -16.39 7.68 -24.41
C PRO A 57 -17.49 7.34 -23.39
N LEU A 58 -17.19 6.43 -22.47
CA LEU A 58 -18.13 5.98 -21.44
C LEU A 58 -18.07 6.84 -20.18
N LEU A 59 -16.86 7.19 -19.73
CA LEU A 59 -16.64 7.82 -18.43
C LEU A 59 -16.64 9.35 -18.48
N ARG A 60 -16.36 9.97 -19.63
CA ARG A 60 -16.32 11.43 -19.75
C ARG A 60 -17.66 12.11 -19.42
N PRO A 61 -18.83 11.60 -19.83
CA PRO A 61 -20.11 12.17 -19.42
C PRO A 61 -20.30 12.14 -17.90
N VAL A 62 -19.85 11.07 -17.25
CA VAL A 62 -19.92 10.90 -15.78
C VAL A 62 -18.95 11.86 -15.09
N GLU A 63 -17.71 11.97 -15.59
CA GLU A 63 -16.69 12.93 -15.13
C GLU A 63 -17.23 14.37 -15.19
N LEU A 64 -17.83 14.78 -16.31
CA LEU A 64 -18.43 16.11 -16.46
C LEU A 64 -19.65 16.32 -15.55
N ALA A 65 -20.45 15.29 -15.29
CA ALA A 65 -21.55 15.37 -14.35
C ALA A 65 -21.04 15.65 -12.93
N PHE A 66 -20.00 14.93 -12.48
CA PHE A 66 -19.35 15.21 -11.19
C PHE A 66 -18.80 16.64 -11.12
N TYR A 67 -18.11 17.09 -12.17
CA TYR A 67 -17.59 18.45 -12.23
C TYR A 67 -18.71 19.49 -12.14
N ARG A 68 -19.81 19.29 -12.87
CA ARG A 68 -20.95 20.20 -12.84
C ARG A 68 -21.65 20.23 -11.48
N MET A 69 -21.83 19.07 -10.84
CA MET A 69 -22.46 18.99 -9.51
C MET A 69 -21.59 19.62 -8.41
N ALA A 70 -20.27 19.45 -8.50
CA ALA A 70 -19.32 20.00 -7.53
C ALA A 70 -18.87 21.44 -7.86
N GLY A 71 -19.30 22.01 -8.99
CA GLY A 71 -18.85 23.32 -9.45
C GLY A 71 -17.36 23.37 -9.82
N VAL A 72 -16.78 22.24 -10.23
CA VAL A 72 -15.38 22.12 -10.62
C VAL A 72 -15.21 22.55 -12.07
N ASP A 73 -14.38 23.57 -12.30
CA ASP A 73 -13.88 23.92 -13.62
C ASP A 73 -12.56 23.18 -13.86
N GLU A 74 -12.56 22.23 -14.79
CA GLU A 74 -11.37 21.43 -15.12
C GLU A 74 -10.26 22.22 -15.81
N THR A 75 -10.58 23.39 -16.38
CA THR A 75 -9.61 24.25 -17.07
C THR A 75 -8.83 25.13 -16.11
N ARG A 76 -9.38 25.33 -14.90
CA ARG A 76 -8.77 26.16 -13.87
C ARG A 76 -7.63 25.44 -13.17
N GLU A 77 -6.45 26.05 -13.19
CA GLU A 77 -5.31 25.57 -12.43
C GLU A 77 -5.27 26.13 -11.00
N MET A 78 -4.71 25.33 -10.09
CA MET A 78 -4.46 25.68 -8.70
C MET A 78 -2.97 25.89 -8.46
N SER A 79 -2.64 26.90 -7.66
CA SER A 79 -1.30 27.01 -7.05
C SER A 79 -1.08 25.88 -6.05
N TRP A 80 0.17 25.64 -5.66
CA TRP A 80 0.50 24.59 -4.68
C TRP A 80 -0.25 24.78 -3.36
N LYS A 81 -0.45 26.03 -2.91
CA LYS A 81 -1.23 26.34 -1.69
C LYS A 81 -2.69 25.95 -1.86
N GLY A 82 -3.30 26.34 -2.99
CA GLY A 82 -4.71 25.99 -3.27
C GLY A 82 -4.92 24.48 -3.37
N TYR A 83 -4.00 23.78 -4.01
CA TYR A 83 -4.02 22.33 -4.13
C TYR A 83 -3.89 21.65 -2.77
N ALA A 84 -2.89 22.04 -1.96
CA ALA A 84 -2.67 21.49 -0.63
C ALA A 84 -3.85 21.78 0.32
N SER A 85 -4.43 22.99 0.29
CA SER A 85 -5.61 23.32 1.09
C SER A 85 -6.83 22.48 0.68
N ALA A 86 -7.06 22.28 -0.62
CA ALA A 86 -8.17 21.44 -1.09
C ALA A 86 -8.01 19.98 -0.62
N LEU A 87 -6.79 19.44 -0.72
CA LEU A 87 -6.44 18.11 -0.22
C LEU A 87 -6.70 17.98 1.29
N LEU A 88 -6.21 18.92 2.10
CA LEU A 88 -6.35 18.87 3.56
C LEU A 88 -7.81 18.97 4.00
N ILE A 89 -8.58 19.88 3.39
CA ILE A 89 -10.02 20.01 3.67
C ILE A 89 -10.76 18.74 3.29
N PHE A 90 -10.44 18.16 2.12
CA PHE A 90 -11.07 16.93 1.67
C PHE A 90 -10.84 15.76 2.64
N ASN A 91 -9.61 15.57 3.09
CA ASN A 91 -9.29 14.56 4.10
C ASN A 91 -9.97 14.84 5.45
N ALA A 92 -10.01 16.09 5.91
CA ALA A 92 -10.70 16.43 7.15
C ALA A 92 -12.20 16.10 7.10
N LEU A 93 -12.86 16.37 5.97
CA LEU A 93 -14.26 16.00 5.75
C LEU A 93 -14.45 14.48 5.73
N GLY A 94 -13.56 13.76 5.05
CA GLY A 94 -13.57 12.30 5.02
C GLY A 94 -13.39 11.67 6.41
N PHE A 95 -12.44 12.18 7.18
CA PHE A 95 -12.20 11.80 8.57
C PHE A 95 -13.47 11.97 9.42
N MET A 96 -14.09 13.16 9.37
CA MET A 96 -15.33 13.42 10.12
C MET A 96 -16.46 12.49 9.69
N ALA A 97 -16.61 12.22 8.40
CA ALA A 97 -17.65 11.32 7.90
C ALA A 97 -17.50 9.90 8.47
N VAL A 98 -16.29 9.35 8.47
CA VAL A 98 -16.02 8.00 8.98
C VAL A 98 -16.15 7.92 10.49
N PHE A 99 -15.68 8.95 11.20
CA PHE A 99 -15.85 9.06 12.64
C PHE A 99 -17.35 9.05 13.02
N MET A 100 -18.15 9.90 12.38
CA MET A 100 -19.59 9.98 12.65
C MET A 100 -20.34 8.71 12.24
N LEU A 101 -19.96 8.04 11.13
CA LEU A 101 -20.58 6.77 10.74
C LEU A 101 -20.38 5.68 11.81
N GLN A 102 -19.20 5.61 12.43
CA GLN A 102 -18.91 4.65 13.50
C GLN A 102 -19.65 4.96 14.81
N GLU A 103 -19.69 6.24 15.22
CA GLU A 103 -20.42 6.67 16.43
C GLU A 103 -21.94 6.50 16.28
N LEU A 104 -22.46 6.60 15.06
CA LEU A 104 -23.89 6.48 14.78
C LEU A 104 -24.31 5.08 14.31
N GLN A 105 -23.38 4.13 14.14
CA GLN A 105 -23.66 2.86 13.46
C GLN A 105 -24.78 2.03 14.10
N GLY A 106 -24.99 2.18 15.41
CA GLY A 106 -26.07 1.48 16.13
C GLY A 106 -27.48 1.86 15.65
N PHE A 107 -27.64 3.02 15.01
CA PHE A 107 -28.92 3.51 14.48
C PHE A 107 -29.05 3.37 12.96
N LEU A 108 -27.98 2.93 12.29
CA LEU A 108 -27.91 2.90 10.83
C LEU A 108 -28.38 1.55 10.27
N PRO A 109 -28.92 1.51 9.03
CA PRO A 109 -29.35 0.26 8.39
C PRO A 109 -28.15 -0.63 8.03
N LEU A 110 -28.42 -1.84 7.52
CA LEU A 110 -27.40 -2.85 7.18
C LEU A 110 -26.51 -3.21 8.39
N ASN A 111 -27.15 -3.35 9.54
CA ASN A 111 -26.55 -3.84 10.78
C ASN A 111 -27.31 -5.08 11.28
N PRO A 112 -27.18 -6.24 10.57
CA PRO A 112 -27.97 -7.43 10.89
C PRO A 112 -27.65 -8.00 12.28
N GLN A 113 -26.47 -7.70 12.83
CA GLN A 113 -26.03 -8.14 14.14
C GLN A 113 -26.40 -7.16 15.27
N GLY A 114 -26.95 -5.99 14.95
CA GLY A 114 -27.31 -4.98 15.95
C GLY A 114 -26.09 -4.43 16.72
N ILE A 115 -24.93 -4.33 16.08
CA ILE A 115 -23.69 -3.83 16.68
C ILE A 115 -23.88 -2.36 17.09
N GLY A 116 -23.58 -2.04 18.35
CA GLY A 116 -23.71 -0.69 18.88
C GLY A 116 -22.66 0.30 18.34
N PRO A 117 -22.69 1.57 18.79
CA PRO A 117 -21.64 2.55 18.51
C PRO A 117 -20.24 2.04 18.83
N VAL A 118 -19.26 2.34 17.97
CA VAL A 118 -17.85 2.09 18.28
C VAL A 118 -17.42 2.98 19.46
N ARG A 119 -16.46 2.52 20.28
CA ARG A 119 -15.89 3.35 21.34
C ARG A 119 -15.15 4.55 20.73
N TRP A 120 -15.36 5.75 21.26
CA TRP A 120 -14.89 7.02 20.66
C TRP A 120 -13.40 7.06 20.27
N ASP A 121 -12.53 6.45 21.06
CA ASP A 121 -11.08 6.41 20.81
C ASP A 121 -10.72 5.41 19.70
N THR A 122 -11.39 4.25 19.65
CA THR A 122 -11.28 3.30 18.52
C THR A 122 -11.86 3.91 17.25
N ALA A 123 -13.00 4.61 17.34
CA ALA A 123 -13.61 5.31 16.21
C ALA A 123 -12.70 6.41 15.66
N LEU A 124 -12.11 7.20 16.56
CA LEU A 124 -11.12 8.23 16.23
C LEU A 124 -9.88 7.61 15.55
N ASN A 125 -9.30 6.58 16.15
CA ASN A 125 -8.12 5.89 15.61
C ASN A 125 -8.40 5.31 14.22
N THR A 126 -9.55 4.65 14.05
CA THR A 126 -9.95 4.04 12.78
C THR A 126 -10.24 5.10 11.72
N ALA A 127 -10.92 6.20 12.08
CA ALA A 127 -11.19 7.29 11.16
C ALA A 127 -9.91 7.97 10.69
N VAL A 128 -8.95 8.24 11.59
CA VAL A 128 -7.62 8.74 11.21
C VAL A 128 -6.96 7.73 10.28
N SER A 129 -6.93 6.46 10.67
CA SER A 129 -6.16 5.44 9.98
C SER A 129 -6.60 5.18 8.54
N PHE A 130 -7.91 5.11 8.29
CA PHE A 130 -8.45 4.95 6.94
C PHE A 130 -8.31 6.23 6.11
N THR A 131 -8.38 7.41 6.73
CA THR A 131 -8.15 8.69 6.02
C THR A 131 -6.68 8.86 5.65
N THR A 132 -5.75 8.35 6.45
CA THR A 132 -4.30 8.40 6.19
C THR A 132 -3.80 7.25 5.33
N ASN A 133 -4.68 6.42 4.75
CA ASN A 133 -4.32 5.26 3.92
C ASN A 133 -3.49 4.19 4.67
N THR A 134 -3.58 4.15 6.00
CA THR A 134 -2.80 3.24 6.85
C THR A 134 -3.58 1.99 7.22
N ASN A 135 -4.88 2.18 7.48
CA ASN A 135 -5.83 1.16 7.91
C ASN A 135 -5.35 0.23 9.03
N TRP A 136 -4.63 0.79 9.99
CA TRP A 136 -4.40 0.21 11.29
C TRP A 136 -5.73 -0.22 11.95
N GLN A 137 -5.73 -1.42 12.52
CA GLN A 137 -6.90 -2.02 13.14
C GLN A 137 -6.58 -2.36 14.59
N SER A 138 -7.22 -1.65 15.52
CA SER A 138 -7.19 -1.95 16.97
C SER A 138 -8.46 -2.70 17.41
N TYR A 139 -9.18 -3.30 16.46
CA TYR A 139 -10.49 -3.89 16.63
C TYR A 139 -10.63 -5.17 15.78
N SER A 140 -11.51 -6.08 16.18
CA SER A 140 -11.96 -7.19 15.33
C SER A 140 -13.14 -6.71 14.48
N GLY A 141 -12.98 -6.75 13.15
CA GLY A 141 -13.95 -6.18 12.22
C GLY A 141 -15.34 -6.81 12.32
N GLU A 142 -15.40 -8.14 12.41
CA GLU A 142 -16.62 -8.91 12.55
C GLU A 142 -17.35 -8.74 13.89
N GLN A 143 -16.72 -8.16 14.90
CA GLN A 143 -17.36 -7.86 16.19
C GLN A 143 -17.66 -6.37 16.38
N THR A 144 -17.00 -5.50 15.63
CA THR A 144 -16.98 -4.05 15.89
C THR A 144 -17.68 -3.23 14.82
N MET A 145 -17.63 -3.65 13.54
CA MET A 145 -18.10 -2.84 12.42
C MET A 145 -19.38 -3.39 11.81
N SER A 146 -20.40 -2.55 11.67
CA SER A 146 -21.60 -2.87 10.88
C SER A 146 -21.27 -2.95 9.38
N TYR A 147 -22.13 -3.62 8.59
CA TYR A 147 -21.89 -3.71 7.14
C TYR A 147 -21.93 -2.33 6.48
N LEU A 148 -22.83 -1.43 6.93
CA LEU A 148 -22.89 -0.08 6.39
C LEU A 148 -21.61 0.70 6.67
N THR A 149 -21.08 0.60 7.89
CA THR A 149 -19.81 1.26 8.27
C THR A 149 -18.66 0.77 7.40
N SER A 150 -18.56 -0.54 7.18
CA SER A 150 -17.55 -1.13 6.30
C SER A 150 -17.71 -0.70 4.84
N MET A 151 -18.94 -0.61 4.32
CA MET A 151 -19.21 -0.25 2.93
C MET A 151 -19.08 1.25 2.66
N LEU A 152 -19.78 2.09 3.42
CA LEU A 152 -19.87 3.54 3.18
C LEU A 152 -18.76 4.35 3.88
N GLY A 153 -18.18 3.81 4.95
CA GLY A 153 -17.07 4.44 5.66
C GLY A 153 -15.73 3.90 5.15
N LEU A 154 -15.42 2.67 5.56
CA LEU A 154 -14.08 2.09 5.38
C LEU A 154 -13.73 1.88 3.89
N THR A 155 -14.62 1.26 3.12
CA THR A 155 -14.38 0.98 1.70
C THR A 155 -14.32 2.27 0.87
N VAL A 156 -15.18 3.25 1.17
CA VAL A 156 -15.12 4.56 0.50
C VAL A 156 -13.78 5.23 0.78
N GLN A 157 -13.31 5.21 2.04
CA GLN A 157 -11.99 5.77 2.32
C GLN A 157 -10.87 5.05 1.58
N ASN A 158 -10.91 3.72 1.48
CA ASN A 158 -9.90 2.99 0.71
C ASN A 158 -9.74 3.48 -0.74
N PHE A 159 -10.83 3.99 -1.34
CA PHE A 159 -10.79 4.65 -2.64
C PHE A 159 -10.24 6.08 -2.55
N LEU A 160 -10.77 6.87 -1.61
CA LEU A 160 -10.48 8.29 -1.49
C LEU A 160 -9.03 8.55 -1.06
N SER A 161 -8.52 7.85 -0.05
CA SER A 161 -7.15 7.97 0.45
C SER A 161 -6.14 7.61 -0.65
N ALA A 162 -6.36 6.50 -1.36
CA ALA A 162 -5.53 6.09 -2.49
C ALA A 162 -5.58 7.11 -3.65
N ALA A 163 -6.77 7.65 -3.94
CA ALA A 163 -6.93 8.68 -4.98
C ALA A 163 -6.24 10.00 -4.60
N VAL A 164 -6.22 10.37 -3.32
CA VAL A 164 -5.48 11.53 -2.80
C VAL A 164 -3.97 11.31 -2.94
N GLY A 165 -3.47 10.10 -2.65
CA GLY A 165 -2.08 9.73 -2.89
C GLY A 165 -1.67 9.89 -4.35
N LEU A 166 -2.49 9.39 -5.28
CA LEU A 166 -2.29 9.59 -6.73
C LEU A 166 -2.31 11.05 -7.13
N ALA A 167 -3.32 11.81 -6.68
CA ALA A 167 -3.46 13.23 -6.99
C ALA A 167 -2.20 14.00 -6.54
N SER A 168 -1.72 13.72 -5.33
CA SER A 168 -0.49 14.28 -4.78
C SER A 168 0.73 13.94 -5.65
N ALA A 169 0.86 12.68 -6.07
CA ALA A 169 1.95 12.25 -6.94
C ALA A 169 1.91 13.00 -8.28
N MET A 170 0.74 13.13 -8.90
CA MET A 170 0.57 13.86 -10.16
C MET A 170 0.92 15.33 -10.02
N ALA A 171 0.54 15.97 -8.91
CA ALA A 171 0.91 17.34 -8.60
C ALA A 171 2.44 17.51 -8.50
N VAL A 172 3.12 16.62 -7.78
CA VAL A 172 4.59 16.60 -7.66
C VAL A 172 5.26 16.34 -9.01
N MET A 173 4.80 15.36 -9.79
CA MET A 173 5.32 15.07 -11.13
C MET A 173 5.21 16.30 -12.05
N ARG A 174 4.05 16.98 -12.06
CA ARG A 174 3.86 18.22 -12.83
C ARG A 174 4.77 19.34 -12.32
N GLY A 175 5.05 19.40 -11.02
CA GLY A 175 6.04 20.28 -10.41
C GLY A 175 7.44 20.10 -11.01
N PHE A 176 7.88 18.87 -11.30
CA PHE A 176 9.14 18.60 -11.98
C PHE A 176 9.10 18.92 -13.49
N MET A 177 7.98 18.67 -14.16
CA MET A 177 7.85 18.90 -15.61
C MET A 177 7.76 20.37 -16.01
N ARG A 178 6.96 21.14 -15.28
CA ARG A 178 6.57 22.50 -15.69
C ARG A 178 7.69 23.48 -15.40
N LYS A 179 7.88 24.43 -16.32
CA LYS A 179 8.84 25.54 -16.21
C LYS A 179 8.05 26.84 -16.08
N ASN A 180 8.33 27.64 -15.05
CA ASN A 180 7.71 28.95 -14.81
C ASN A 180 6.17 28.94 -14.80
N SER A 181 5.56 27.86 -14.31
CA SER A 181 4.09 27.74 -14.17
C SER A 181 3.66 28.15 -12.78
N ALA A 182 2.60 28.95 -12.69
CA ALA A 182 1.98 29.31 -11.40
C ALA A 182 1.09 28.17 -10.84
N GLY A 183 0.68 27.22 -11.67
CA GLY A 183 -0.21 26.12 -11.30
C GLY A 183 0.40 24.72 -11.46
N ILE A 184 -0.14 23.77 -10.70
CA ILE A 184 0.24 22.33 -10.70
C ILE A 184 -0.91 21.39 -11.10
N GLY A 185 -1.94 21.94 -11.74
CA GLY A 185 -3.17 21.22 -12.11
C GLY A 185 -4.32 21.54 -11.15
N ASN A 186 -5.27 20.61 -11.01
CA ASN A 186 -6.48 20.81 -10.21
C ASN A 186 -6.76 19.55 -9.38
N PHE A 187 -6.80 19.69 -8.06
CA PHE A 187 -6.96 18.58 -7.12
C PHE A 187 -8.23 17.77 -7.40
N TRP A 188 -9.37 18.44 -7.64
CA TRP A 188 -10.65 17.79 -7.87
C TRP A 188 -10.67 16.99 -9.18
N VAL A 189 -9.97 17.49 -10.20
CA VAL A 189 -9.81 16.79 -11.49
C VAL A 189 -8.99 15.52 -11.29
N ASP A 190 -7.84 15.63 -10.62
CA ASP A 190 -6.96 14.50 -10.38
C ASP A 190 -7.63 13.43 -9.51
N LEU A 191 -8.29 13.85 -8.43
CA LEU A 191 -9.07 12.97 -7.55
C LEU A 191 -10.14 12.20 -8.34
N THR A 192 -10.96 12.92 -9.12
CA THR A 192 -12.04 12.32 -9.90
C THR A 192 -11.52 11.34 -10.94
N ARG A 193 -10.41 11.67 -11.62
CA ARG A 193 -9.81 10.81 -12.63
C ARG A 193 -9.15 9.56 -12.02
N SER A 194 -8.47 9.71 -10.89
CA SER A 194 -7.93 8.58 -10.11
C SER A 194 -9.04 7.57 -9.79
N LEU A 195 -10.20 8.05 -9.33
CA LEU A 195 -11.33 7.22 -8.98
C LEU A 195 -11.97 6.56 -10.20
N LEU A 196 -12.40 7.37 -11.18
CA LEU A 196 -13.23 6.88 -12.30
C LEU A 196 -12.45 6.07 -13.32
N TYR A 197 -11.23 6.49 -13.67
CA TYR A 197 -10.48 5.89 -14.78
C TYR A 197 -9.46 4.84 -14.33
N LEU A 198 -9.10 4.82 -13.05
CA LEU A 198 -8.10 3.89 -12.54
C LEU A 198 -8.68 2.96 -11.48
N LEU A 199 -8.98 3.47 -10.28
CA LEU A 199 -9.29 2.63 -9.13
C LEU A 199 -10.61 1.87 -9.29
N LEU A 200 -11.71 2.53 -9.66
CA LEU A 200 -13.03 1.89 -9.71
C LEU A 200 -13.13 0.78 -10.77
N PRO A 201 -12.71 0.97 -12.03
CA PRO A 201 -12.75 -0.11 -13.03
C PRO A 201 -11.85 -1.29 -12.65
N LEU A 202 -10.65 -1.03 -12.12
CA LEU A 202 -9.73 -2.08 -11.66
C LEU A 202 -10.31 -2.83 -10.46
N ALA A 203 -10.90 -2.13 -9.49
CA ALA A 203 -11.50 -2.74 -8.30
C ALA A 203 -12.70 -3.61 -8.63
N ILE A 204 -13.55 -3.22 -9.59
CA ILE A 204 -14.66 -4.07 -10.06
C ILE A 204 -14.13 -5.38 -10.64
N ILE A 205 -13.11 -5.31 -11.52
CA ILE A 205 -12.51 -6.50 -12.11
C ILE A 205 -11.89 -7.39 -11.02
N TRP A 206 -11.13 -6.79 -10.09
CA TRP A 206 -10.48 -7.54 -9.01
C TRP A 206 -11.48 -8.17 -8.05
N ALA A 207 -12.53 -7.45 -7.66
CA ALA A 207 -13.58 -7.96 -6.77
C ALA A 207 -14.28 -9.17 -7.38
N LEU A 208 -14.57 -9.13 -8.69
CA LEU A 208 -15.16 -10.27 -9.39
C LEU A 208 -14.21 -11.47 -9.48
N LEU A 209 -12.91 -11.24 -9.74
CA LEU A 209 -11.91 -12.30 -9.74
C LEU A 209 -11.78 -12.95 -8.35
N LEU A 210 -11.68 -12.13 -7.30
CA LEU A 210 -11.60 -12.59 -5.92
C LEU A 210 -12.87 -13.37 -5.51
N ALA A 211 -14.06 -12.82 -5.79
CA ALA A 211 -15.33 -13.49 -5.49
C ALA A 211 -15.48 -14.81 -6.24
N SER A 212 -15.00 -14.90 -7.49
CA SER A 212 -15.02 -16.14 -8.28
C SER A 212 -14.21 -17.28 -7.64
N GLN A 213 -13.23 -16.94 -6.80
CA GLN A 213 -12.37 -17.90 -6.11
C GLN A 213 -12.83 -18.18 -4.66
N GLY A 214 -13.94 -17.58 -4.21
CA GLY A 214 -14.53 -17.86 -2.90
C GLY A 214 -14.40 -16.75 -1.86
N VAL A 215 -13.91 -15.56 -2.22
CA VAL A 215 -13.97 -14.38 -1.34
C VAL A 215 -15.43 -13.98 -1.17
N VAL A 216 -15.86 -13.79 0.08
CA VAL A 216 -17.28 -13.59 0.39
C VAL A 216 -17.75 -12.21 -0.10
N GLN A 217 -18.94 -12.14 -0.68
CA GLN A 217 -19.60 -10.88 -1.03
C GLN A 217 -21.10 -11.03 -0.81
N THR A 218 -21.57 -10.70 0.39
CA THR A 218 -23.00 -10.84 0.75
C THR A 218 -23.43 -9.80 1.78
N LEU A 219 -24.74 -9.53 1.85
CA LEU A 219 -25.38 -8.75 2.91
C LEU A 219 -26.23 -9.64 3.85
N ALA A 220 -26.09 -10.96 3.73
CA ALA A 220 -26.76 -11.90 4.62
C ALA A 220 -26.29 -11.73 6.08
N PRO A 221 -27.16 -12.00 7.07
CA PRO A 221 -26.75 -12.08 8.47
C PRO A 221 -25.73 -13.20 8.69
N TYR A 222 -25.09 -13.20 9.86
CA TYR A 222 -24.15 -14.26 10.23
C TYR A 222 -24.84 -15.62 10.21
N SER A 223 -24.13 -16.63 9.71
CA SER A 223 -24.66 -17.97 9.56
C SER A 223 -24.32 -18.79 10.80
N LEU A 224 -25.32 -19.48 11.36
CA LEU A 224 -25.09 -20.46 12.43
C LEU A 224 -24.80 -21.81 11.79
N ALA A 225 -23.64 -22.38 12.08
CA ALA A 225 -23.24 -23.71 11.64
C ALA A 225 -23.22 -24.68 12.84
N HIS A 226 -23.82 -25.85 12.65
CA HIS A 226 -23.67 -26.98 13.57
C HIS A 226 -22.47 -27.82 13.10
N THR A 227 -21.46 -27.93 13.94
CA THR A 227 -20.23 -28.67 13.61
C THR A 227 -20.48 -30.18 13.67
N LEU A 228 -19.56 -30.95 13.08
CA LEU A 228 -19.62 -32.42 13.14
C LEU A 228 -19.50 -32.98 14.57
N GLU A 229 -18.93 -32.20 15.48
CA GLU A 229 -18.82 -32.53 16.90
C GLU A 229 -20.07 -32.13 17.71
N GLY A 230 -21.06 -31.52 17.05
CA GLY A 230 -22.31 -31.09 17.68
C GLY A 230 -22.23 -29.73 18.38
N SER A 231 -21.13 -28.99 18.24
CA SER A 231 -21.03 -27.61 18.72
C SER A 231 -21.65 -26.61 17.74
N GLU A 232 -22.03 -25.43 18.22
CA GLU A 232 -22.48 -24.33 17.38
C GLU A 232 -21.33 -23.37 17.10
N GLN A 233 -21.24 -22.91 15.85
CA GLN A 233 -20.28 -21.92 15.40
C GLN A 233 -21.00 -20.80 14.64
N THR A 234 -20.78 -19.55 15.04
CA THR A 234 -21.24 -18.39 14.28
C THR A 234 -20.20 -18.04 13.21
N ILE A 235 -20.62 -18.02 11.96
CA ILE A 235 -19.79 -17.69 10.80
C ILE A 235 -20.09 -16.26 10.39
N ALA A 236 -19.11 -15.38 10.58
CA ALA A 236 -19.19 -13.99 10.15
C ALA A 236 -19.17 -13.88 8.63
N LEU A 237 -20.07 -13.07 8.09
CA LEU A 237 -20.22 -12.81 6.65
C LEU A 237 -20.17 -11.30 6.38
N GLY A 238 -20.13 -10.91 5.10
CA GLY A 238 -20.19 -9.50 4.74
C GLY A 238 -19.77 -9.21 3.29
N PRO A 239 -19.78 -7.92 2.90
CA PRO A 239 -19.40 -7.45 1.57
C PRO A 239 -17.87 -7.38 1.38
N THR A 240 -17.17 -8.50 1.62
CA THR A 240 -15.72 -8.56 1.74
C THR A 240 -14.97 -8.39 0.42
N ALA A 241 -15.39 -9.03 -0.68
CA ALA A 241 -14.65 -9.00 -1.95
C ALA A 241 -14.47 -7.60 -2.53
N SER A 242 -15.49 -6.75 -2.40
CA SER A 242 -15.45 -5.35 -2.83
C SER A 242 -14.42 -4.53 -2.05
N GLN A 243 -14.37 -4.73 -0.72
CA GLN A 243 -13.38 -4.07 0.14
C GLN A 243 -11.98 -4.65 -0.09
N ALA A 244 -11.84 -5.97 -0.22
CA ALA A 244 -10.58 -6.64 -0.49
C ALA A 244 -9.94 -6.18 -1.81
N ALA A 245 -10.73 -5.97 -2.86
CA ALA A 245 -10.21 -5.46 -4.13
C ALA A 245 -9.52 -4.10 -3.98
N ILE A 246 -10.21 -3.11 -3.39
CA ILE A 246 -9.66 -1.77 -3.25
C ILE A 246 -8.60 -1.69 -2.16
N LYS A 247 -8.68 -2.49 -1.09
CA LYS A 247 -7.67 -2.43 -0.02
C LYS A 247 -6.28 -2.77 -0.55
N PHE A 248 -6.16 -3.67 -1.53
CA PHE A 248 -4.86 -3.97 -2.15
C PHE A 248 -4.53 -3.08 -3.33
N LEU A 249 -5.50 -2.83 -4.22
CA LEU A 249 -5.27 -1.95 -5.37
C LEU A 249 -4.94 -0.52 -4.95
N GLY A 250 -5.41 -0.07 -3.78
CA GLY A 250 -5.14 1.23 -3.19
C GLY A 250 -4.01 1.24 -2.16
N THR A 251 -3.33 0.10 -1.95
CA THR A 251 -2.31 -0.09 -0.89
C THR A 251 -2.77 0.42 0.47
N ASN A 252 -3.97 0.02 0.89
CA ASN A 252 -4.58 0.41 2.17
C ASN A 252 -4.45 -0.66 3.26
N GLY A 253 -4.69 -1.93 2.91
CA GLY A 253 -4.50 -3.09 3.80
C GLY A 253 -5.58 -3.41 4.82
N GLY A 254 -6.54 -2.53 5.11
CA GLY A 254 -7.56 -2.78 6.15
C GLY A 254 -8.48 -3.96 5.84
N GLY A 255 -8.38 -5.03 6.63
CA GLY A 255 -9.19 -6.24 6.52
C GLY A 255 -10.64 -6.02 6.94
N PHE A 256 -11.54 -6.79 6.35
CA PHE A 256 -12.92 -6.88 6.82
C PHE A 256 -12.99 -7.66 8.14
N PHE A 257 -12.19 -8.73 8.25
CA PHE A 257 -12.08 -9.56 9.43
C PHE A 257 -10.78 -9.26 10.18
N ASN A 258 -10.73 -9.61 11.47
CA ASN A 258 -9.56 -9.41 12.31
C ASN A 258 -8.27 -10.06 11.75
N ALA A 259 -8.39 -11.30 11.27
CA ALA A 259 -7.28 -12.03 10.67
C ALA A 259 -6.91 -11.53 9.26
N ASN A 260 -7.56 -10.47 8.77
CA ASN A 260 -7.26 -9.81 7.51
C ASN A 260 -7.16 -10.82 6.35
N SER A 261 -6.01 -10.89 5.70
CA SER A 261 -5.80 -11.71 4.50
C SER A 261 -5.37 -13.14 4.84
N ALA A 262 -5.16 -13.44 6.12
CA ALA A 262 -5.11 -14.81 6.60
C ALA A 262 -6.52 -15.39 6.64
N HIS A 263 -7.59 -14.58 6.73
CA HIS A 263 -8.94 -15.10 6.84
C HIS A 263 -9.42 -15.79 5.53
N PRO A 264 -9.97 -17.03 5.58
CA PRO A 264 -10.42 -17.76 4.38
C PRO A 264 -11.43 -17.01 3.51
N PHE A 265 -12.27 -16.16 4.11
CA PHE A 265 -13.22 -15.35 3.36
C PHE A 265 -12.65 -14.09 2.72
N GLU A 266 -11.41 -13.70 3.03
CA GLU A 266 -10.69 -12.63 2.32
C GLU A 266 -9.69 -13.20 1.31
N ASN A 267 -9.11 -14.37 1.60
CA ASN A 267 -8.08 -14.99 0.77
C ASN A 267 -8.21 -16.54 0.81
N PRO A 268 -9.13 -17.12 0.02
CA PRO A 268 -9.45 -18.55 0.09
C PRO A 268 -8.40 -19.46 -0.56
N THR A 269 -7.61 -18.95 -1.52
CA THR A 269 -6.77 -19.78 -2.41
C THR A 269 -5.40 -19.17 -2.64
N LEU A 270 -4.43 -19.98 -3.04
CA LEU A 270 -3.12 -19.47 -3.48
C LEU A 270 -3.23 -18.53 -4.69
N LEU A 271 -4.26 -18.70 -5.54
CA LEU A 271 -4.49 -17.79 -6.67
C LEU A 271 -4.96 -16.42 -6.19
N THR A 272 -5.88 -16.36 -5.22
CA THR A 272 -6.31 -15.08 -4.64
C THR A 272 -5.16 -14.38 -3.95
N ASP A 273 -4.28 -15.13 -3.28
CA ASP A 273 -3.10 -14.60 -2.63
C ASP A 273 -2.15 -13.92 -3.64
N PHE A 274 -1.83 -14.63 -4.72
CA PHE A 274 -1.05 -14.08 -5.82
C PHE A 274 -1.71 -12.84 -6.46
N LEU A 275 -3.04 -12.85 -6.64
CA LEU A 275 -3.77 -11.70 -7.16
C LEU A 275 -3.73 -10.51 -6.19
N GLN A 276 -3.72 -10.72 -4.87
CA GLN A 276 -3.59 -9.65 -3.88
C GLN A 276 -2.19 -9.03 -3.91
N ILE A 277 -1.13 -9.88 -3.94
CA ILE A 277 0.26 -9.44 -4.14
C ILE A 277 0.39 -8.61 -5.42
N LEU A 278 -0.20 -9.10 -6.51
CA LEU A 278 -0.19 -8.39 -7.76
C LEU A 278 -0.91 -7.04 -7.66
N ALA A 279 -2.07 -6.96 -7.01
CA ALA A 279 -2.79 -5.71 -6.85
C ALA A 279 -1.99 -4.63 -6.11
N MET A 280 -1.28 -5.02 -5.03
CA MET A 280 -0.41 -4.10 -4.27
C MET A 280 0.70 -3.50 -5.14
N LEU A 281 1.35 -4.32 -5.95
CA LEU A 281 2.49 -3.88 -6.76
C LEU A 281 2.09 -3.19 -8.06
N LEU A 282 0.90 -3.49 -8.61
CA LEU A 282 0.54 -3.17 -9.99
C LEU A 282 0.65 -1.68 -10.34
N ILE A 283 0.04 -0.83 -9.52
CA ILE A 283 -0.02 0.61 -9.78
C ILE A 283 1.27 1.28 -9.31
N SER A 284 1.75 0.94 -8.11
CA SER A 284 3.00 1.48 -7.56
C SER A 284 4.21 1.21 -8.47
N ALA A 285 4.32 0.01 -9.04
CA ALA A 285 5.36 -0.33 -10.03
C ALA A 285 5.20 0.41 -11.37
N ALA A 286 3.99 0.84 -11.73
CA ALA A 286 3.73 1.58 -12.97
C ALA A 286 4.04 3.08 -12.86
N LEU A 287 3.96 3.66 -11.66
CA LEU A 287 4.14 5.09 -11.43
C LEU A 287 5.52 5.63 -11.83
N PRO A 288 6.67 4.97 -11.55
CA PRO A 288 7.97 5.41 -12.05
C PRO A 288 8.03 5.53 -13.58
N PHE A 289 7.41 4.58 -14.28
CA PHE A 289 7.33 4.63 -15.74
C PHE A 289 6.36 5.71 -16.22
N ALA A 290 5.25 5.95 -15.52
CA ALA A 290 4.32 7.02 -15.83
C ALA A 290 5.03 8.38 -15.69
N PHE A 291 5.79 8.57 -14.60
CA PHE A 291 6.66 9.72 -14.40
C PHE A 291 7.63 9.90 -15.57
N GLY A 292 8.36 8.85 -15.96
CA GLY A 292 9.28 8.89 -17.10
C GLY A 292 8.62 9.29 -18.43
N HIS A 293 7.37 8.88 -18.67
CA HIS A 293 6.59 9.32 -19.84
C HIS A 293 6.17 10.78 -19.73
N MET A 294 5.72 11.21 -18.55
CA MET A 294 5.28 12.57 -18.28
C MET A 294 6.43 13.57 -18.43
N ILE A 295 7.62 13.30 -17.90
CA ILE A 295 8.82 14.15 -18.10
C ILE A 295 9.46 13.99 -19.49
N LYS A 296 8.88 13.19 -20.37
CA LYS A 296 9.41 12.86 -21.72
C LYS A 296 10.84 12.30 -21.70
N ASN A 297 11.23 11.64 -20.61
CA ASN A 297 12.54 11.02 -20.42
C ASN A 297 12.37 9.61 -19.84
N LYS A 298 12.11 8.64 -20.70
CA LYS A 298 11.86 7.24 -20.32
C LYS A 298 13.01 6.59 -19.53
N PRO A 299 14.30 6.84 -19.86
CA PRO A 299 15.42 6.34 -19.06
C PRO A 299 15.35 6.71 -17.58
N GLN A 300 14.88 7.90 -17.23
CA GLN A 300 14.78 8.33 -15.83
C GLN A 300 13.73 7.54 -15.04
N GLY A 301 12.55 7.31 -15.63
CA GLY A 301 11.54 6.44 -15.02
C GLY A 301 12.02 4.99 -14.86
N LYS A 302 12.80 4.49 -15.83
CA LYS A 302 13.45 3.17 -15.74
C LYS A 302 14.49 3.10 -14.63
N ALA A 303 15.27 4.17 -14.42
CA ALA A 303 16.28 4.22 -13.35
C ALA A 303 15.61 4.14 -11.97
N ILE A 304 14.57 4.93 -11.73
CA ILE A 304 13.80 4.91 -10.47
C ILE A 304 13.21 3.51 -10.22
N PHE A 305 12.55 2.93 -11.24
CA PHE A 305 12.01 1.58 -11.14
C PHE A 305 13.10 0.53 -10.85
N ALA A 306 14.24 0.61 -11.53
CA ALA A 306 15.34 -0.33 -11.33
C ALA A 306 15.91 -0.26 -9.91
N SER A 307 16.06 0.95 -9.34
CA SER A 307 16.48 1.13 -7.96
C SER A 307 15.50 0.49 -6.97
N MET A 308 14.20 0.72 -7.14
CA MET A 308 13.17 0.08 -6.32
C MET A 308 13.20 -1.44 -6.47
N LEU A 309 13.29 -1.96 -7.70
CA LEU A 309 13.30 -3.39 -7.97
C LEU A 309 14.52 -4.10 -7.35
N VAL A 310 15.70 -3.49 -7.43
CA VAL A 310 16.91 -4.06 -6.81
C VAL A 310 16.74 -4.18 -5.30
N LEU A 311 16.25 -3.13 -4.64
CA LEU A 311 16.02 -3.15 -3.19
C LEU A 311 14.96 -4.20 -2.80
N TYR A 312 13.86 -4.28 -3.55
CA TYR A 312 12.82 -5.30 -3.35
C TYR A 312 13.38 -6.72 -3.49
N LEU A 313 14.16 -7.00 -4.53
CA LEU A 313 14.73 -8.34 -4.75
C LEU A 313 15.78 -8.70 -3.70
N MET A 314 16.56 -7.72 -3.23
CA MET A 314 17.50 -7.92 -2.12
C MET A 314 16.78 -8.24 -0.81
N GLY A 315 15.74 -7.48 -0.46
CA GLY A 315 14.89 -7.73 0.70
C GLY A 315 14.26 -9.12 0.62
N LEU A 316 13.57 -9.41 -0.50
CA LEU A 316 12.93 -10.69 -0.78
C LEU A 316 13.89 -11.89 -0.66
N ALA A 317 15.09 -11.78 -1.23
CA ALA A 317 16.08 -12.86 -1.14
C ALA A 317 16.52 -13.11 0.30
N PHE A 318 16.67 -12.05 1.10
CA PHE A 318 17.08 -12.16 2.50
C PHE A 318 15.97 -12.76 3.37
N VAL A 319 14.72 -12.31 3.22
CA VAL A 319 13.58 -12.86 3.98
C VAL A 319 13.29 -14.31 3.62
N LEU A 320 13.38 -14.68 2.34
CA LEU A 320 13.24 -16.07 1.91
C LEU A 320 14.32 -16.95 2.53
N TRP A 321 15.58 -16.49 2.47
CA TRP A 321 16.68 -17.21 3.08
C TRP A 321 16.48 -17.38 4.59
N ALA A 322 16.10 -16.32 5.30
CA ALA A 322 15.90 -16.34 6.74
C ALA A 322 14.75 -17.28 7.18
N GLU A 323 13.59 -17.23 6.52
CA GLU A 323 12.44 -18.08 6.86
C GLU A 323 12.65 -19.55 6.54
N THR A 324 13.37 -19.84 5.47
CA THR A 324 13.67 -21.21 5.06
C THR A 324 14.72 -21.89 5.93
N GLN A 325 15.43 -21.15 6.81
CA GLN A 325 16.27 -21.78 7.83
C GLN A 325 15.45 -22.53 8.89
N GLY A 326 14.15 -22.20 9.04
CA GLY A 326 13.32 -22.77 10.10
C GLY A 326 13.70 -22.28 11.51
N ASN A 327 12.94 -22.74 12.50
CA ASN A 327 13.15 -22.42 13.91
C ASN A 327 13.95 -23.55 14.60
N PRO A 328 15.18 -23.29 15.07
CA PRO A 328 16.01 -24.29 15.75
C PRO A 328 15.34 -24.90 16.99
N LEU A 329 14.45 -24.15 17.66
CA LEU A 329 13.71 -24.66 18.81
C LEU A 329 12.68 -25.73 18.40
N LEU A 330 12.05 -25.57 17.23
CA LEU A 330 11.12 -26.57 16.70
C LEU A 330 11.85 -27.82 16.22
N GLU A 331 13.02 -27.65 15.60
CA GLU A 331 13.89 -28.78 15.22
C GLU A 331 14.31 -29.59 16.45
N ASN A 332 14.74 -28.93 17.53
CA ASN A 332 15.10 -29.58 18.80
C ASN A 332 13.92 -30.32 19.46
N LEU A 333 12.68 -29.90 19.21
CA LEU A 333 11.47 -30.58 19.67
C LEU A 333 11.05 -31.75 18.76
N GLY A 334 11.80 -32.01 17.68
CA GLY A 334 11.52 -33.10 16.74
C GLY A 334 10.44 -32.79 15.71
N VAL A 335 10.07 -31.51 15.53
CA VAL A 335 9.16 -31.09 14.45
C VAL A 335 9.87 -31.29 13.12
N ALA A 336 9.19 -31.97 12.18
CA ALA A 336 9.77 -32.32 10.90
C ALA A 336 10.28 -31.06 10.16
N GLY A 337 11.58 -31.04 9.85
CA GLY A 337 12.24 -29.96 9.10
C GLY A 337 12.45 -28.65 9.86
N GLY A 338 12.04 -28.55 11.14
CA GLY A 338 12.13 -27.30 11.90
C GLY A 338 11.37 -26.13 11.28
N GLU A 339 10.44 -26.40 10.35
CA GLU A 339 9.77 -25.36 9.56
C GLU A 339 8.98 -24.39 10.45
N ASN A 340 9.13 -23.08 10.22
CA ASN A 340 8.39 -22.07 10.96
C ASN A 340 7.00 -21.85 10.33
N LEU A 341 6.04 -22.69 10.70
CA LEU A 341 4.62 -22.52 10.32
C LEU A 341 3.83 -21.70 11.35
N GLU A 342 4.45 -21.24 12.43
CA GLU A 342 3.81 -20.35 13.39
C GLU A 342 3.38 -19.05 12.69
N GLY A 343 2.12 -18.64 12.90
CA GLY A 343 1.53 -17.48 12.24
C GLY A 343 1.32 -17.60 10.72
N LYS A 344 1.56 -18.76 10.09
CA LYS A 344 1.33 -18.96 8.65
C LYS A 344 0.10 -19.81 8.36
N GLU A 345 -0.48 -19.61 7.19
CA GLU A 345 -1.59 -20.40 6.71
C GLU A 345 -1.13 -21.62 5.90
N VAL A 346 -1.72 -22.79 6.18
CA VAL A 346 -1.45 -24.03 5.45
C VAL A 346 -1.82 -23.95 3.96
N ARG A 347 -2.70 -23.00 3.59
CA ARG A 347 -3.09 -22.72 2.20
C ARG A 347 -1.96 -22.13 1.36
N PHE A 348 -1.03 -21.44 2.01
CA PHE A 348 0.03 -20.67 1.38
C PHE A 348 1.40 -21.31 1.64
N GLY A 349 1.66 -21.71 2.88
CA GLY A 349 2.97 -22.20 3.31
C GLY A 349 3.98 -21.06 3.43
N ILE A 350 5.27 -21.39 3.48
CA ILE A 350 6.33 -20.42 3.82
C ILE A 350 6.54 -19.40 2.69
N VAL A 351 6.77 -19.86 1.46
CA VAL A 351 7.23 -19.00 0.36
C VAL A 351 6.21 -17.91 -0.02
N PRO A 352 4.91 -18.22 -0.25
CA PRO A 352 3.93 -17.19 -0.59
C PRO A 352 3.67 -16.22 0.56
N SER A 353 3.64 -16.69 1.81
CA SER A 353 3.50 -15.80 2.96
C SER A 353 4.66 -14.83 3.13
N VAL A 354 5.89 -15.27 2.84
CA VAL A 354 7.05 -14.36 2.82
C VAL A 354 6.99 -13.36 1.67
N LEU A 355 6.57 -13.81 0.49
CA LEU A 355 6.38 -12.93 -0.66
C LEU A 355 5.30 -11.88 -0.37
N PHE A 356 4.22 -12.27 0.29
CA PHE A 356 3.15 -11.37 0.72
C PHE A 356 3.65 -10.38 1.77
N ALA A 357 4.35 -10.84 2.81
CA ALA A 357 4.93 -10.01 3.86
C ALA A 357 5.92 -8.97 3.30
N GLU A 358 6.79 -9.37 2.38
CA GLU A 358 7.68 -8.44 1.69
C GLU A 358 6.88 -7.43 0.85
N ALA A 359 5.94 -7.91 0.01
CA ALA A 359 5.14 -7.05 -0.86
C ALA A 359 4.30 -6.04 -0.07
N THR A 360 3.67 -6.44 1.02
CA THR A 360 2.78 -5.58 1.82
C THR A 360 3.56 -4.50 2.58
N THR A 361 4.78 -4.79 3.03
CA THR A 361 5.62 -3.83 3.77
C THR A 361 6.38 -2.87 2.86
N VAL A 362 6.83 -3.31 1.69
CA VAL A 362 7.47 -2.38 0.73
C VAL A 362 6.45 -1.43 0.10
N THR A 363 5.20 -1.87 -0.09
CA THR A 363 4.14 -1.06 -0.71
C THR A 363 3.31 -0.23 0.27
N SER A 364 3.66 -0.16 1.56
CA SER A 364 2.83 0.51 2.58
C SER A 364 1.40 -0.03 2.60
N CYS A 365 1.18 -1.29 2.17
CA CYS A 365 -0.18 -1.80 2.11
C CYS A 365 -0.68 -2.16 3.49
N GLY A 366 0.09 -2.90 4.30
CA GLY A 366 -0.32 -3.30 5.65
C GLY A 366 -1.38 -4.41 5.72
N GLY A 367 -1.79 -5.00 4.59
CA GLY A 367 -2.54 -6.26 4.61
C GLY A 367 -1.66 -7.40 5.11
N VAL A 368 -2.22 -8.37 5.84
CA VAL A 368 -1.45 -9.45 6.48
C VAL A 368 -2.10 -10.79 6.18
N ASP A 369 -1.38 -11.70 5.52
CA ASP A 369 -1.78 -13.10 5.27
C ASP A 369 -1.16 -14.10 6.27
N SER A 370 -0.13 -13.64 6.97
CA SER A 370 0.66 -14.39 7.95
C SER A 370 1.15 -13.43 9.03
N MET A 371 1.05 -13.83 10.29
CA MET A 371 1.33 -12.96 11.43
C MET A 371 2.82 -12.61 11.47
N HIS A 372 3.15 -11.34 11.21
CA HIS A 372 4.54 -10.87 11.14
C HIS A 372 5.31 -11.04 12.45
N ASP A 373 4.62 -11.01 13.60
CA ASP A 373 5.21 -11.22 14.92
C ASP A 373 5.73 -12.66 15.13
N SER A 374 5.20 -13.61 14.36
CA SER A 374 5.60 -15.02 14.38
C SER A 374 6.72 -15.36 13.38
N LEU A 375 7.17 -14.37 12.59
CA LEU A 375 8.25 -14.57 11.62
C LEU A 375 9.61 -14.69 12.32
N MET A 376 10.57 -15.25 11.60
CA MET A 376 11.95 -15.34 12.03
C MET A 376 12.52 -13.93 12.28
N PRO A 377 13.38 -13.74 13.29
CA PRO A 377 13.83 -12.40 13.69
C PRO A 377 14.45 -11.56 12.56
N LEU A 378 15.23 -12.20 11.69
CA LEU A 378 15.85 -11.54 10.53
C LEU A 378 14.82 -11.14 9.47
N THR A 379 13.75 -11.91 9.33
CA THR A 379 12.62 -11.57 8.46
C THR A 379 11.90 -10.34 9.01
N GLY A 380 11.55 -10.36 10.30
CA GLY A 380 10.96 -9.21 10.98
C GLY A 380 11.82 -7.94 10.87
N LEU A 381 13.15 -8.07 10.95
CA LEU A 381 14.07 -6.94 10.77
C LEU A 381 13.97 -6.31 9.38
N VAL A 382 13.90 -7.10 8.31
CA VAL A 382 13.75 -6.57 6.94
C VAL A 382 12.40 -5.89 6.75
N LEU A 383 11.32 -6.50 7.26
CA LEU A 383 9.98 -5.91 7.21
C LEU A 383 9.93 -4.56 7.94
N LEU A 384 10.53 -4.48 9.14
CA LEU A 384 10.68 -3.23 9.88
C LEU A 384 11.56 -2.22 9.14
N PHE A 385 12.64 -2.67 8.49
CA PHE A 385 13.50 -1.81 7.69
C PHE A 385 12.75 -1.20 6.51
N ASN A 386 11.95 -1.99 5.77
CA ASN A 386 11.14 -1.54 4.65
C ASN A 386 10.18 -0.40 5.06
N MET A 387 9.54 -0.53 6.21
CA MET A 387 8.70 0.54 6.78
C MET A 387 9.54 1.73 7.27
N ALA A 388 10.66 1.46 7.95
CA ALA A 388 11.49 2.51 8.54
C ALA A 388 12.12 3.43 7.50
N ILE A 389 12.51 2.97 6.32
CA ILE A 389 13.05 3.82 5.24
C ILE A 389 11.98 4.71 4.57
N GLY A 390 10.76 4.75 5.10
CA GLY A 390 9.67 5.56 4.59
C GLY A 390 8.92 4.96 3.41
N GLU A 391 8.96 3.62 3.28
CA GLU A 391 8.15 2.86 2.32
C GLU A 391 8.35 3.33 0.87
N VAL A 392 9.61 3.51 0.47
CA VAL A 392 9.98 4.06 -0.84
C VAL A 392 10.20 3.00 -1.92
N ILE A 393 10.19 1.72 -1.56
CA ILE A 393 10.39 0.59 -2.48
C ILE A 393 9.05 0.24 -3.13
N PHE A 394 8.78 0.82 -4.30
CA PHE A 394 7.44 0.92 -4.90
C PHE A 394 6.48 1.77 -4.07
N GLY A 395 6.33 1.44 -2.78
CA GLY A 395 5.65 2.23 -1.77
C GLY A 395 4.15 2.35 -1.94
N GLY A 396 3.58 3.11 -1.01
CA GLY A 396 2.16 3.45 -1.00
C GLY A 396 1.75 4.17 -2.28
N LEU A 397 0.49 4.02 -2.64
CA LEU A 397 0.00 4.42 -3.95
C LEU A 397 0.11 5.94 -4.16
N GLY A 398 1.06 6.34 -5.00
CA GLY A 398 1.45 7.73 -5.21
C GLY A 398 2.54 8.22 -4.27
N VAL A 399 2.35 8.07 -2.96
CA VAL A 399 3.27 8.58 -1.92
C VAL A 399 4.65 7.90 -1.95
N GLY A 400 4.72 6.61 -2.29
CA GLY A 400 5.99 5.89 -2.46
C GLY A 400 6.90 6.51 -3.51
N LEU A 401 6.32 6.89 -4.65
CA LEU A 401 7.07 7.61 -5.68
C LEU A 401 7.50 9.00 -5.20
N ILE A 402 6.65 9.72 -4.46
CA ILE A 402 7.01 11.02 -3.90
C ILE A 402 8.23 10.87 -2.98
N GLY A 403 8.20 9.90 -2.06
CA GLY A 403 9.33 9.60 -1.17
C GLY A 403 10.60 9.25 -1.94
N MET A 404 10.49 8.41 -2.97
CA MET A 404 11.63 8.06 -3.82
C MET A 404 12.19 9.27 -4.58
N LEU A 405 11.34 10.22 -5.01
CA LEU A 405 11.80 11.48 -5.61
C LEU A 405 12.53 12.37 -4.60
N PHE A 406 12.12 12.39 -3.33
CA PHE A 406 12.88 13.06 -2.27
C PHE A 406 14.24 12.41 -2.03
N TYR A 407 14.33 11.08 -2.06
CA TYR A 407 15.62 10.39 -2.06
C TYR A 407 16.46 10.78 -3.28
N ALA A 408 15.87 10.87 -4.47
CA ALA A 408 16.58 11.30 -5.67
C ALA A 408 17.12 12.74 -5.56
N ILE A 409 16.36 13.67 -4.94
CA ILE A 409 16.84 15.03 -4.62
C ILE A 409 18.07 14.95 -3.72
N MET A 410 17.99 14.17 -2.62
CA MET A 410 19.08 14.01 -1.67
C MET A 410 20.32 13.39 -2.33
N THR A 411 20.14 12.35 -3.14
CA THR A 411 21.23 11.69 -3.87
C THR A 411 21.91 12.64 -4.84
N MET A 412 21.15 13.43 -5.63
CA MET A 412 21.74 14.39 -6.57
C MET A 412 22.43 15.54 -5.86
N PHE A 413 21.93 15.95 -4.69
CA PHE A 413 22.61 16.92 -3.83
C PHE A 413 23.96 16.41 -3.37
N LEU A 414 24.03 15.21 -2.78
CA LEU A 414 25.27 14.60 -2.33
C LEU A 414 26.25 14.36 -3.49
N ALA A 415 25.76 13.85 -4.62
CA ALA A 415 26.58 13.64 -5.82
C ALA A 415 27.14 14.97 -6.36
N GLY A 416 26.34 16.03 -6.40
CA GLY A 416 26.78 17.37 -6.82
C GLY A 416 27.89 17.91 -5.91
N LEU A 417 27.72 17.80 -4.58
CA LEU A 417 28.74 18.18 -3.61
C LEU A 417 30.04 17.39 -3.77
N MET A 418 29.95 16.07 -3.94
CA MET A 418 31.14 15.21 -4.12
C MET A 418 31.92 15.52 -5.41
N ILE A 419 31.23 15.94 -6.46
CA ILE A 419 31.85 16.31 -7.75
C ILE A 419 32.27 17.79 -7.76
N GLY A 420 31.85 18.60 -6.77
CA GLY A 420 32.09 20.03 -6.72
C GLY A 420 31.28 20.85 -7.73
N ARG A 421 30.10 20.36 -8.12
CA ARG A 421 29.16 21.04 -9.04
C ARG A 421 27.86 21.38 -8.35
N THR A 422 27.17 22.40 -8.84
CA THR A 422 25.81 22.71 -8.37
C THR A 422 24.90 21.51 -8.60
N PRO A 423 24.21 20.99 -7.56
CA PRO A 423 23.29 19.88 -7.72
C PRO A 423 22.15 20.21 -8.68
N GLU A 424 21.84 19.25 -9.55
CA GLU A 424 20.80 19.38 -10.55
C GLU A 424 20.04 18.06 -10.68
N LEU A 425 18.71 18.14 -10.72
CA LEU A 425 17.83 16.99 -10.93
C LEU A 425 16.85 17.32 -12.07
N PHE A 426 16.83 16.49 -13.11
CA PHE A 426 15.95 16.64 -14.29
C PHE A 426 16.00 18.01 -14.99
N GLY A 427 17.15 18.67 -15.04
CA GLY A 427 17.26 19.99 -15.66
C GLY A 427 16.97 21.16 -14.71
N LYS A 428 16.69 20.89 -13.43
CA LYS A 428 16.40 21.88 -12.40
C LYS A 428 17.50 21.91 -11.37
N LYS A 429 18.05 23.11 -11.13
CA LYS A 429 18.98 23.33 -10.02
C LYS A 429 18.26 23.12 -8.70
N LEU A 430 18.92 22.44 -7.77
CA LEU A 430 18.42 22.29 -6.41
C LEU A 430 18.96 23.46 -5.59
N GLU A 431 18.07 24.35 -5.16
CA GLU A 431 18.43 25.50 -4.32
C GLU A 431 18.25 25.13 -2.83
N PRO A 432 18.68 25.99 -1.88
CA PRO A 432 18.57 25.70 -0.47
C PRO A 432 17.13 25.41 -0.01
N PHE A 433 16.12 26.01 -0.64
CA PHE A 433 14.73 25.80 -0.27
C PHE A 433 14.27 24.36 -0.56
N GLU A 434 14.56 23.82 -1.75
CA GLU A 434 14.22 22.44 -2.09
C GLU A 434 14.91 21.45 -1.15
N MET A 435 16.16 21.74 -0.77
CA MET A 435 16.91 20.92 0.17
C MET A 435 16.31 20.95 1.57
N ILE A 436 15.93 22.13 2.07
CA ILE A 436 15.24 22.25 3.37
C ILE A 436 13.93 21.47 3.34
N MET A 437 13.13 21.59 2.28
CA MET A 437 11.87 20.84 2.16
C MET A 437 12.08 19.33 2.09
N ALA A 438 13.15 18.86 1.43
CA ALA A 438 13.51 17.45 1.42
C ALA A 438 13.91 16.95 2.81
N VAL A 439 14.71 17.73 3.55
CA VAL A 439 15.08 17.39 4.95
C VAL A 439 13.84 17.38 5.85
N VAL A 440 12.92 18.34 5.72
CA VAL A 440 11.65 18.37 6.46
C VAL A 440 10.81 17.13 6.15
N HIS A 441 10.77 16.68 4.89
CA HIS A 441 10.08 15.43 4.54
C HIS A 441 10.68 14.22 5.27
N PHE A 442 12.01 14.07 5.27
CA PHE A 442 12.67 12.97 6.00
C PHE A 442 12.47 13.06 7.51
N GLN A 443 12.47 14.26 8.10
CA GLN A 443 12.15 14.43 9.51
C GLN A 443 10.69 14.09 9.82
N GLY A 444 9.76 14.41 8.91
CA GLY A 444 8.35 14.04 9.05
C GLY A 444 8.10 12.53 8.97
N LEU A 445 8.93 11.78 8.22
CA LEU A 445 8.91 10.32 8.17
C LEU A 445 9.39 9.69 9.49
N PHE A 446 10.30 10.35 10.19
CA PHE A 446 10.83 9.93 11.49
C PHE A 446 10.45 10.92 12.60
N PRO A 447 9.18 11.00 13.00
CA PRO A 447 8.83 11.85 14.13
C PRO A 447 9.65 11.38 15.35
N ALA A 448 10.30 12.31 16.05
CA ALA A 448 11.18 12.01 17.18
C ALA A 448 10.54 11.09 18.25
N SER A 449 9.21 10.98 18.26
CA SER A 449 8.41 10.08 19.09
C SER A 449 8.53 8.59 18.76
N THR A 450 8.97 8.19 17.56
CA THR A 450 9.13 6.78 17.15
C THR A 450 10.56 6.26 17.27
N MET A 451 11.51 7.11 17.62
CA MET A 451 12.93 6.76 17.77
C MET A 451 13.28 6.45 19.24
N PRO A 452 14.04 5.38 19.52
CA PRO A 452 14.71 5.22 20.81
C PRO A 452 15.58 6.45 21.10
N GLY A 453 15.58 6.92 22.35
CA GLY A 453 16.10 8.23 22.79
C GLY A 453 17.39 8.77 22.15
N PRO A 454 18.44 7.95 21.87
CA PRO A 454 19.65 8.45 21.21
C PRO A 454 19.42 8.95 19.77
N MET A 455 18.52 8.32 19.00
CA MET A 455 18.21 8.72 17.63
C MET A 455 17.26 9.92 17.58
N ALA A 456 16.36 10.05 18.55
CA ALA A 456 15.53 11.24 18.72
C ALA A 456 16.40 12.50 18.93
N CYS A 457 17.48 12.41 19.71
CA CYS A 457 18.44 13.50 19.90
C CYS A 457 19.20 13.90 18.61
N LEU A 458 19.49 12.94 17.73
CA LEU A 458 20.08 13.21 16.41
C LEU A 458 19.10 13.88 15.44
N SER A 459 17.81 13.53 15.51
CA SER A 459 16.77 14.21 14.72
C SER A 459 16.55 15.66 15.18
N CYS A 460 16.60 15.92 16.49
CA CYS A 460 16.51 17.26 17.07
C CYS A 460 17.76 18.12 16.83
N SER A 461 18.96 17.53 16.75
CA SER A 461 20.18 18.30 16.48
C SER A 461 20.27 18.79 15.03
N MET A 462 19.53 18.18 14.09
CA MET A 462 19.33 18.68 12.73
C MET A 462 18.33 19.85 12.62
N LEU A 463 17.54 20.13 13.67
CA LEU A 463 16.62 21.28 13.74
C LEU A 463 17.29 22.57 14.24
N LEU A 464 18.43 22.44 14.92
CA LEU A 464 19.21 23.62 15.28
C LEU A 464 20.02 24.02 14.05
N PRO A 465 19.79 25.20 13.45
CA PRO A 465 20.81 25.77 12.58
C PRO A 465 22.04 25.91 13.48
N GLN A 466 23.05 25.06 13.31
CA GLN A 466 24.34 25.32 13.94
C GLN A 466 24.92 26.53 13.23
N PRO A 467 24.93 27.73 13.84
CA PRO A 467 25.58 28.87 13.25
C PRO A 467 27.03 28.79 13.71
N ALA A 468 27.82 27.82 13.21
CA ALA A 468 29.24 27.71 13.63
C ALA A 468 30.19 26.81 12.81
N ALA A 469 29.75 25.94 11.90
CA ALA A 469 30.70 24.96 11.32
C ALA A 469 31.13 25.20 9.86
N ILE A 470 30.45 26.08 9.12
CA ILE A 470 30.77 26.34 7.68
C ILE A 470 31.63 27.61 7.49
N THR A 471 31.85 28.39 8.56
CA THR A 471 32.66 29.64 8.50
C THR A 471 34.09 29.52 9.02
N ALA A 472 34.58 28.31 9.34
CA ALA A 472 35.93 28.12 9.91
C ALA A 472 36.98 27.56 8.94
N GLN A 473 36.66 27.34 7.65
CA GLN A 473 37.62 26.82 6.66
C GLN A 473 37.86 27.73 5.44
N LEU A 474 37.46 28.99 5.50
CA LEU A 474 37.83 29.98 4.49
C LEU A 474 38.51 31.19 5.15
N LEU A 475 39.81 31.33 4.85
CA LEU A 475 40.78 32.44 5.07
C LEU A 475 41.80 32.24 6.22
N PRO A 476 43.06 32.75 6.10
CA PRO A 476 44.11 32.29 5.18
C PRO A 476 45.45 32.02 5.89
N VAL A 477 46.21 31.00 5.47
CA VAL A 477 47.69 30.97 5.42
C VAL A 477 48.09 30.21 4.16
#